data_AF-A0A8S0Y321-F1
#
_entry.id   AF-A0A8S0Y321-F1
#
_cell.length_a   1.000
_cell.length_b   1.000
_cell.length_c   1.000
_cell.angle_alpha   90.00
_cell.angle_beta   90.00
_cell.angle_gamma   90.00
#
_symmetry.space_group_name_H-M   'P 1'
#
loop_
_entity.id
_entity.type
_entity.pdbx_description
1 polymer ?
#
loop_
_entity_poly.entity_id
_entity_poly.type
_entity_poly.pdbx_seq_one_letter_code
_entity_poly.pdbx_strand_id
1 'polypeptide(L)'
;MTAELPMVGGLPEFNEVEIRQEVKRYKALGDETRLKMFRVLETSEHCVCELMDIFQLNQSLVSHHVKVLENAGLVLGQRVGKFVYYRVNHPMPKDV
;
A
#
# COMPACT_ATOMS: atom_id res chain seq x y z
N MET A 1 -22.09 2.27 -1.39
CA MET A 1 -22.52 0.86 -1.60
C MET A 1 -21.87 0.05 -0.50
N THR A 2 -22.50 0.03 0.67
CA THR A 2 -22.07 -0.76 1.82
C THR A 2 -22.38 -2.21 1.52
N ALA A 3 -21.35 -3.05 1.38
CA ALA A 3 -21.55 -4.49 1.41
C ALA A 3 -22.05 -4.85 2.80
N GLU A 4 -23.32 -5.22 2.93
CA GLU A 4 -23.83 -5.82 4.15
C GLU A 4 -23.21 -7.20 4.27
N LEU A 5 -22.35 -7.37 5.28
CA LEU A 5 -21.75 -8.66 5.60
C LEU A 5 -22.88 -9.64 5.98
N PRO A 6 -22.94 -10.86 5.41
CA PRO A 6 -23.86 -11.87 5.86
C PRO A 6 -23.62 -12.19 7.35
N MET A 7 -24.70 -12.32 8.11
CA MET A 7 -24.70 -12.52 9.57
C MET A 7 -25.09 -13.96 9.89
N VAL A 8 -24.16 -14.77 10.40
CA VAL A 8 -24.46 -16.09 11.00
C VAL A 8 -24.33 -15.97 12.51
N GLY A 9 -25.42 -16.19 13.24
CA GLY A 9 -25.40 -16.23 14.70
C GLY A 9 -25.05 -14.90 15.40
N GLY A 10 -25.17 -13.75 14.73
CA GLY A 10 -24.91 -12.43 15.30
C GLY A 10 -23.46 -11.93 15.19
N LEU A 11 -22.61 -12.62 14.42
CA LEU A 11 -21.24 -12.20 14.12
C LEU A 11 -21.06 -11.96 12.61
N PRO A 12 -20.13 -11.06 12.21
CA PRO A 12 -19.72 -10.90 10.82
C PRO A 12 -19.18 -12.20 10.25
N GLU A 13 -19.76 -12.65 9.15
CA GLU A 13 -19.14 -13.67 8.32
C GLU A 13 -17.91 -13.06 7.65
N PHE A 14 -16.73 -13.52 8.05
CA PHE A 14 -15.48 -13.05 7.49
C PHE A 14 -15.19 -13.79 6.19
N ASN A 15 -14.92 -13.02 5.13
CA ASN A 15 -14.29 -13.56 3.95
C ASN A 15 -12.80 -13.81 4.24
N GLU A 16 -12.45 -15.06 4.47
CA GLU A 16 -11.07 -15.53 4.72
C GLU A 16 -10.05 -14.99 3.69
N VAL A 17 -10.44 -14.87 2.43
CA VAL A 17 -9.56 -14.36 1.37
C VAL A 17 -9.32 -12.86 1.55
N GLU A 18 -10.37 -12.09 1.81
CA GLU A 18 -10.27 -10.64 2.04
C GLU A 18 -9.47 -10.33 3.31
N ILE A 19 -9.75 -11.02 4.42
CA ILE A 19 -9.02 -10.86 5.68
C ILE A 19 -7.53 -11.16 5.49
N ARG A 20 -7.17 -12.21 4.73
CA ARG A 20 -5.76 -12.48 4.42
C ARG A 20 -5.10 -11.36 3.62
N GLN A 21 -5.83 -10.71 2.72
CA GLN A 21 -5.31 -9.55 1.99
C GLN A 21 -5.14 -8.33 2.89
N GLU A 22 -6.11 -8.08 3.78
CA GLU A 22 -5.97 -7.01 4.79
C GLU A 22 -4.77 -7.23 5.70
N VAL A 23 -4.58 -8.44 6.22
CA VAL A 23 -3.41 -8.79 7.02
C VAL A 23 -2.11 -8.51 6.26
N LYS A 24 -2.04 -8.80 4.96
CA LYS A 24 -0.86 -8.47 4.14
C LYS A 24 -0.65 -6.95 4.04
N ARG A 25 -1.72 -6.18 3.82
CA ARG A 25 -1.68 -4.71 3.78
C ARG A 25 -1.18 -4.13 5.11
N TYR A 26 -1.76 -4.55 6.23
CA TYR A 26 -1.35 -4.08 7.56
C TYR A 26 0.09 -4.48 7.89
N LYS A 27 0.54 -5.68 7.54
CA LYS A 27 1.95 -6.10 7.70
C LYS A 27 2.92 -5.24 6.87
N ALA A 28 2.53 -4.86 5.66
CA ALA A 28 3.33 -3.95 4.85
C ALA A 28 3.38 -2.55 5.47
N LEU A 29 2.27 -2.03 6.00
CA LEU A 29 2.19 -0.72 6.64
C LEU A 29 2.77 -0.68 8.07
N GLY A 30 3.02 -1.82 8.71
CA GLY A 30 3.62 -1.90 10.06
C GLY A 30 5.09 -1.47 10.16
N ASP A 31 5.68 -0.99 9.07
CA ASP A 31 7.04 -0.44 9.02
C ASP A 31 6.96 1.06 8.80
N GLU A 32 7.69 1.81 9.63
CA GLU A 32 7.62 3.27 9.67
C GLU A 32 7.95 3.91 8.32
N THR A 33 8.99 3.43 7.64
CA THR A 33 9.40 3.95 6.34
C THR A 33 8.34 3.66 5.28
N ARG A 34 7.79 2.44 5.26
CA ARG A 34 6.72 2.07 4.31
C ARG A 34 5.46 2.86 4.54
N LEU A 35 5.07 3.09 5.80
CA LEU A 35 3.92 3.92 6.12
C LEU A 35 4.12 5.37 5.64
N LYS A 36 5.27 5.97 5.94
CA LYS A 36 5.60 7.32 5.45
C LYS A 36 5.61 7.39 3.92
N MET A 37 6.23 6.42 3.24
CA MET A 37 6.21 6.32 1.77
C MET A 37 4.79 6.23 1.23
N PHE A 38 3.95 5.39 1.83
CA PHE A 38 2.55 5.28 1.43
C PHE A 38 1.80 6.61 1.59
N ARG A 39 2.01 7.33 2.70
CA ARG A 39 1.40 8.66 2.92
C ARG A 39 1.86 9.71 1.89
N VAL A 40 3.12 9.68 1.47
CA VAL A 40 3.63 10.52 0.37
C VAL A 40 2.95 10.14 -0.95
N LEU A 41 2.79 8.85 -1.21
CA LEU A 41 2.12 8.38 -2.42
C LEU A 41 0.59 8.63 -2.43
N GLU A 42 -0.02 8.91 -1.28
CA GLU A 42 -1.41 9.39 -1.19
C GLU A 42 -1.58 10.82 -1.71
N THR A 43 -0.53 11.64 -1.71
CA THR A 43 -0.61 13.03 -2.21
C THR A 43 -0.31 13.15 -3.69
N SER A 44 0.63 12.36 -4.19
CA SER A 44 1.11 12.41 -5.57
C SER A 44 1.82 11.11 -5.97
N GLU A 45 1.80 10.80 -7.26
CA GLU A 45 2.60 9.71 -7.78
C GLU A 45 4.09 10.08 -7.83
N HIS A 46 4.96 9.13 -7.51
CA HIS A 46 6.40 9.35 -7.48
C HIS A 46 7.16 8.18 -8.09
N CYS A 47 8.25 8.47 -8.77
CA CYS A 47 9.21 7.46 -9.19
C CYS A 47 10.19 7.10 -8.05
N VAL A 48 10.94 6.02 -8.24
CA VAL A 48 11.95 5.58 -7.26
C VAL A 48 12.98 6.67 -6.97
N CYS A 49 13.41 7.44 -7.97
CA CYS A 49 14.42 8.49 -7.80
C CYS A 49 13.90 9.60 -6.88
N GLU A 50 12.67 10.06 -7.06
CA GLU A 50 12.08 11.08 -6.19
C GLU A 50 11.89 10.56 -4.77
N LEU A 51 11.49 9.30 -4.60
CA LEU A 51 11.39 8.67 -3.28
C LEU A 51 12.77 8.52 -2.61
N MET A 52 13.85 8.28 -3.36
CA MET A 52 15.21 8.30 -2.81
C MET A 52 15.55 9.68 -2.23
N ASP A 53 15.20 10.75 -2.96
CA ASP A 53 15.46 12.12 -2.52
C ASP A 53 14.61 12.51 -1.30
N ILE A 54 13.32 12.13 -1.27
CA ILE A 54 12.42 12.41 -0.15
C ILE A 54 12.86 11.69 1.12
N PHE A 55 13.24 10.41 1.01
CA PHE A 55 13.54 9.56 2.16
C PHE A 55 15.03 9.51 2.52
N GLN A 56 15.90 10.10 1.70
CA GLN A 56 17.36 10.04 1.85
C GLN A 56 17.87 8.59 1.94
N LEU A 57 17.28 7.70 1.12
CA LEU A 57 17.60 6.29 1.06
C LEU A 57 18.19 5.93 -0.31
N ASN A 58 19.02 4.89 -0.33
CA ASN A 58 19.52 4.35 -1.60
C ASN A 58 18.41 3.64 -2.39
N GLN A 59 18.66 3.48 -3.70
CA GLN A 59 17.72 2.88 -4.64
C GLN A 59 17.26 1.48 -4.25
N SER A 60 18.16 0.65 -3.71
CA SER A 60 17.86 -0.74 -3.34
C SER A 60 16.81 -0.78 -2.22
N LEU A 61 16.98 0.05 -1.19
CA LEU A 61 16.04 0.15 -0.08
C LEU A 61 14.68 0.70 -0.52
N VAL A 62 14.67 1.79 -1.31
CA VAL A 62 13.41 2.36 -1.82
C VAL A 62 12.68 1.36 -2.70
N SER A 63 13.37 0.73 -3.64
CA SER A 63 12.80 -0.30 -4.51
C SER A 63 12.24 -1.47 -3.70
N HIS A 64 12.95 -1.91 -2.66
CA HIS A 64 12.46 -2.95 -1.75
C HIS A 64 11.16 -2.53 -1.03
N HIS A 65 11.13 -1.36 -0.41
CA HIS A 65 9.95 -0.85 0.29
C HIS A 65 8.74 -0.73 -0.64
N VAL A 66 8.92 -0.13 -1.81
CA VAL A 66 7.86 0.05 -2.79
C VAL A 66 7.40 -1.30 -3.35
N LYS A 67 8.31 -2.27 -3.55
CA LYS A 67 7.93 -3.62 -4.00
C LYS A 67 7.10 -4.36 -2.95
N VAL A 68 7.42 -4.20 -1.67
CA VAL A 68 6.61 -4.76 -0.57
C VAL A 68 5.21 -4.14 -0.56
N LEU A 69 5.11 -2.82 -0.75
CA LEU A 69 3.81 -2.13 -0.85
C LEU A 69 3.01 -2.60 -2.09
N GLU A 70 3.67 -2.78 -3.23
CA GLU A 70 3.05 -3.26 -4.48
C GLU A 70 2.54 -4.70 -4.32
N ASN A 71 3.36 -5.59 -3.74
CA ASN A 71 2.99 -6.98 -3.48
C ASN A 71 1.83 -7.12 -2.47
N ALA A 72 1.68 -6.14 -1.57
CA ALA A 72 0.55 -6.04 -0.66
C ALA A 72 -0.70 -5.41 -1.32
N GLY A 73 -0.60 -4.98 -2.58
CA GLY A 73 -1.70 -4.35 -3.32
C GLY A 73 -2.01 -2.92 -2.89
N LEU A 74 -1.12 -2.27 -2.14
CA LEU A 74 -1.30 -0.89 -1.65
C LEU A 74 -0.99 0.16 -2.72
N VAL A 75 -0.01 -0.13 -3.57
CA VAL A 75 0.42 0.77 -4.66
C VAL A 75 0.43 0.04 -5.99
N LEU A 76 0.32 0.80 -7.08
CA LEU A 76 0.51 0.33 -8.45
C LEU A 76 1.70 1.05 -9.08
N GLY A 77 2.56 0.30 -9.75
CA GLY A 77 3.60 0.85 -10.61
C GLY A 77 3.11 1.00 -12.06
N GLN A 78 3.28 2.18 -12.64
CA GLN A 78 3.04 2.45 -14.05
C GLN A 78 4.33 2.90 -14.73
N ARG A 79 4.68 2.24 -15.83
CA ARG A 79 5.87 2.61 -16.61
C ARG A 79 5.57 3.81 -17.49
N VAL A 80 6.31 4.89 -17.31
CA VAL A 80 6.25 6.12 -18.11
C VAL A 80 7.65 6.39 -18.67
N GLY A 81 7.84 6.04 -19.94
CA GLY A 81 9.14 6.10 -20.60
C GLY A 81 10.17 5.18 -19.93
N LYS A 82 11.23 5.77 -19.38
CA LYS A 82 12.33 5.05 -18.71
C LYS A 82 12.06 4.80 -17.22
N PHE A 83 11.06 5.44 -16.64
CA PHE A 83 10.79 5.41 -15.21
C PHE A 83 9.51 4.62 -14.89
N VAL A 84 9.41 4.14 -13.66
CA VAL A 84 8.18 3.58 -13.10
C VAL A 84 7.71 4.55 -12.02
N TYR A 85 6.51 5.07 -12.18
CA TYR A 85 5.84 5.91 -11.20
C TYR A 85 4.89 5.05 -10.39
N TYR A 86 4.90 5.25 -9.08
CA TYR A 86 4.04 4.55 -8.15
C TYR A 86 2.92 5.47 -7.68
N ARG A 87 1.71 4.93 -7.58
CA ARG A 87 0.54 5.62 -7.03
C ARG A 87 -0.23 4.69 -6.12
N VAL A 88 -1.03 5.24 -5.21
CA VAL A 88 -1.90 4.43 -4.35
C VAL A 88 -2.95 3.69 -5.20
N ASN A 89 -3.09 2.40 -4.93
CA ASN A 89 -4.08 1.52 -5.54
C ASN A 89 -5.40 1.57 -4.77
N HIS A 90 -5.29 1.46 -3.44
CA HIS A 90 -6.42 1.42 -2.53
C HIS A 90 -6.11 2.34 -1.35
N PRO A 91 -6.88 3.42 -1.16
CA PRO A 91 -6.75 4.22 0.05
C PRO A 91 -7.12 3.34 1.25
N MET A 92 -6.28 3.36 2.27
CA MET A 92 -6.56 2.69 3.54
C MET A 92 -7.38 3.64 4.42
N PRO A 93 -8.30 3.15 5.28
CA PRO A 93 -8.96 4.00 6.26
C PRO A 93 -7.93 4.82 7.05
N LYS A 94 -8.15 6.12 7.19
CA LYS A 94 -7.17 7.04 7.79
C LYS A 94 -7.20 7.02 9.33
N ASP A 95 -8.15 6.28 9.91
CA ASP A 95 -8.46 6.27 11.33
C ASP A 95 -8.22 4.86 11.90
N VAL A 96 -7.00 4.61 12.39
CA VAL A 96 -6.65 3.51 13.32
C VAL A 96 -6.03 4.13 14.56
#